data_AF-A0A2H9T2V4-F1
#
_entry.id   AF-A0A2H9T2V4-F1
#
_cell.length_a   1.000
_cell.length_b   1.000
_cell.length_c   1.000
_cell.angle_alpha   90.00
_cell.angle_beta   90.00
_cell.angle_gamma   90.00
#
_symmetry.space_group_name_H-M   'P 1'
#
loop_
_entity.id
_entity.type
_entity.pdbx_description
1 polymer ?
#
loop_
_entity_poly.entity_id
_entity_poly.type
_entity_poly.pdbx_seq_one_letter_code
_entity_poly.pdbx_strand_id
1 'polypeptide(L)'
;MEGYKFKIDGSALKDGVPLPLAISALESFQSIVDKTYLISSNKKTITAKEREKFVLKATEFKHGSLLTYFDIAMQGVQLGLPLVSTFGPQNIWDYTKETYSLLRIVCGAVQKGIEPKYEFNNEGDVDLTIGDTHYHYHAPVIQIGKMALSNYQDLAHLLDPKKLNEISAGPRNQENQIYILVKMIDQLLTYQLK
;
A
#
# COMPACT_ATOMS: atom_id res chain seq x y z
N MET A 1 9.89 13.94 -14.22
CA MET A 1 9.09 12.79 -13.76
C MET A 1 8.84 12.99 -12.28
N GLU A 2 7.58 12.92 -11.85
CA GLU A 2 7.26 12.91 -10.42
C GLU A 2 7.68 11.55 -9.86
N GLY A 3 8.69 11.54 -9.01
CA GLY A 3 9.11 10.34 -8.27
C GLY A 3 8.34 10.21 -6.97
N TYR A 4 8.36 9.02 -6.39
CA TYR A 4 7.78 8.75 -5.07
C TYR A 4 8.89 8.62 -4.03
N LYS A 5 8.50 8.59 -2.76
CA LYS A 5 9.37 8.31 -1.63
C LYS A 5 8.71 7.28 -0.73
N PHE A 6 9.52 6.35 -0.22
CA PHE A 6 9.18 5.43 0.85
C PHE A 6 10.15 5.71 2.00
N LYS A 7 9.60 5.87 3.20
CA LYS A 7 10.36 6.29 4.37
C LYS A 7 10.07 5.34 5.53
N ILE A 8 11.14 4.94 6.20
CA ILE A 8 11.08 4.35 7.54
C ILE A 8 11.89 5.24 8.48
N ASP A 9 11.29 5.59 9.62
CA ASP A 9 11.90 6.46 10.63
C ASP A 9 11.75 5.90 12.05
N GLY A 10 12.72 6.24 12.90
CA GLY A 10 12.77 5.78 14.29
C GLY A 10 14.14 5.85 14.93
N SER A 11 14.18 5.82 16.26
CA SER A 11 15.43 5.87 17.05
C SER A 11 16.38 4.71 16.74
N ALA A 12 15.86 3.55 16.30
CA ALA A 12 16.65 2.38 15.96
C ALA A 12 17.46 2.52 14.66
N LEU A 13 17.25 3.59 13.88
CA LEU A 13 17.94 3.83 12.61
C LEU A 13 19.10 4.84 12.72
N LYS A 14 19.29 5.44 13.92
CA LYS A 14 20.26 6.53 14.13
C LYS A 14 21.70 6.12 13.82
N ASP A 15 22.08 4.90 14.17
CA ASP A 15 23.44 4.39 13.98
C ASP A 15 23.58 3.54 12.69
N GLY A 16 22.57 3.60 11.82
CA GLY A 16 22.47 2.80 10.60
C GLY A 16 21.16 2.02 10.54
N VAL A 17 20.79 1.59 9.34
CA VAL A 17 19.58 0.80 9.10
C VAL A 17 19.92 -0.68 9.18
N PRO A 18 19.32 -1.47 10.10
CA PRO A 18 19.49 -2.91 10.12
C PRO A 18 19.02 -3.54 8.79
N LEU A 19 19.88 -4.34 8.15
CA LEU A 19 19.55 -4.96 6.86
C LEU A 19 18.27 -5.82 6.92
N PRO A 20 18.03 -6.67 7.94
CA PRO A 20 16.79 -7.44 8.02
C PRO A 20 15.54 -6.55 8.03
N LEU A 21 15.60 -5.43 8.76
CA LEU A 21 14.50 -4.46 8.83
C LEU A 21 14.25 -3.81 7.46
N ALA A 22 15.30 -3.38 6.78
CA ALA A 22 15.19 -2.78 5.44
C ALA A 22 14.60 -3.78 4.44
N ILE A 23 15.09 -5.02 4.43
CA ILE A 23 14.61 -6.07 3.53
C ILE A 23 13.13 -6.35 3.77
N SER A 24 12.72 -6.62 5.02
CA SER A 24 11.33 -6.93 5.34
C SER A 24 10.36 -5.80 4.97
N ALA A 25 10.77 -4.54 5.20
CA ALA A 25 9.94 -3.40 4.86
C ALA A 25 9.81 -3.19 3.35
N LEU A 26 10.93 -3.26 2.62
CA LEU A 26 10.93 -3.10 1.17
C LEU A 26 10.20 -4.25 0.46
N GLU A 27 10.34 -5.48 0.96
CA GLU A 27 9.63 -6.66 0.44
C GLU A 27 8.11 -6.54 0.65
N SER A 28 7.68 -6.12 1.84
CA SER A 28 6.27 -5.92 2.13
C SER A 28 5.68 -4.78 1.29
N PHE A 29 6.42 -3.68 1.13
CA PHE A 29 6.01 -2.57 0.28
C PHE A 29 5.93 -2.96 -1.21
N GLN A 30 6.93 -3.66 -1.74
CA GLN A 30 6.90 -4.22 -3.10
C GLN A 30 5.70 -5.14 -3.30
N SER A 31 5.40 -6.00 -2.31
CA SER A 31 4.27 -6.93 -2.37
C SER A 31 2.92 -6.22 -2.43
N ILE A 32 2.75 -5.09 -1.73
CA ILE A 32 1.53 -4.26 -1.80
C ILE A 32 1.37 -3.69 -3.23
N VAL A 33 2.44 -3.14 -3.79
CA VAL A 33 2.40 -2.54 -5.13
C VAL A 33 2.22 -3.62 -6.21
N ASP A 34 2.81 -4.81 -6.03
CA ASP A 34 2.62 -5.96 -6.90
C ASP A 34 1.16 -6.43 -6.94
N LYS A 35 0.51 -6.53 -5.79
CA LYS A 35 -0.90 -6.93 -5.71
C LYS A 35 -1.82 -5.89 -6.32
N THR A 36 -1.47 -4.62 -6.15
CA THR A 36 -2.14 -3.51 -6.85
C THR A 36 -2.01 -3.65 -8.37
N TYR A 37 -0.82 -3.97 -8.88
CA TYR A 37 -0.61 -4.25 -10.30
C TYR A 37 -1.40 -5.47 -10.78
N LEU A 38 -1.41 -6.57 -10.03
CA LEU A 38 -2.14 -7.78 -10.40
C LEU A 38 -3.65 -7.53 -10.56
N ILE A 39 -4.28 -6.88 -9.58
CA ILE A 39 -5.71 -6.56 -9.67
C ILE A 39 -5.97 -5.55 -10.79
N SER A 40 -5.18 -4.47 -10.85
CA SER A 40 -5.36 -3.44 -11.88
C SER A 40 -5.22 -4.04 -13.29
N SER A 41 -4.27 -4.94 -13.50
CA SER A 41 -4.05 -5.58 -14.81
C SER A 41 -4.90 -6.83 -15.06
N ASN A 42 -5.81 -7.19 -14.15
CA ASN A 42 -6.60 -8.42 -14.17
C ASN A 42 -5.75 -9.69 -14.37
N LYS A 43 -4.66 -9.80 -13.61
CA LYS A 43 -3.69 -10.91 -13.66
C LYS A 43 -3.61 -11.66 -12.34
N LYS A 44 -3.25 -12.94 -12.43
CA LYS A 44 -3.03 -13.82 -11.26
C LYS A 44 -1.58 -13.86 -10.79
N THR A 45 -0.62 -13.67 -11.69
CA THR A 45 0.82 -13.74 -11.42
C THR A 45 1.59 -12.72 -12.23
N ILE A 46 2.75 -12.28 -11.72
CA ILE A 46 3.70 -11.42 -12.44
C ILE A 46 4.75 -12.35 -13.08
N THR A 47 4.83 -12.37 -14.40
CA THR A 47 5.80 -13.20 -15.12
C THR A 47 7.21 -12.59 -15.07
N ALA A 48 8.25 -13.40 -15.36
CA ALA A 48 9.64 -12.90 -15.42
C ALA A 48 9.80 -11.72 -16.40
N LYS A 49 9.19 -11.82 -17.59
CA LYS A 49 9.20 -10.76 -18.61
C LYS A 49 8.49 -9.48 -18.15
N GLU A 50 7.46 -9.60 -17.32
CA GLU A 50 6.82 -8.43 -16.71
C GLU A 50 7.66 -7.84 -15.60
N ARG A 51 8.35 -8.65 -14.81
CA ARG A 51 9.23 -8.18 -13.75
C ARG A 51 10.38 -7.33 -14.29
N GLU A 52 10.86 -7.63 -15.49
CA GLU A 52 11.82 -6.77 -16.22
C GLU A 52 11.29 -5.36 -16.48
N LYS A 53 9.95 -5.22 -16.57
CA LYS A 53 9.25 -3.98 -16.94
C LYS A 53 8.56 -3.30 -15.78
N PHE A 54 8.19 -4.05 -14.74
CA PHE A 54 7.44 -3.62 -13.57
C PHE A 54 8.17 -4.00 -12.28
N VAL A 55 8.82 -2.99 -11.69
CA VAL A 55 9.60 -3.12 -10.47
C VAL A 55 9.66 -1.76 -9.78
N LEU A 56 9.67 -1.75 -8.45
CA LEU A 56 10.03 -0.55 -7.69
C LEU A 56 11.54 -0.40 -7.69
N LYS A 57 12.04 0.70 -8.24
CA LYS A 57 13.48 0.99 -8.25
C LYS A 57 13.79 1.99 -7.16
N ALA A 58 14.44 1.55 -6.09
CA ALA A 58 15.06 2.46 -5.13
C ALA A 58 16.22 3.20 -5.82
N THR A 59 16.15 4.53 -5.89
CA THR A 59 17.14 5.35 -6.59
C THR A 59 18.13 6.05 -5.65
N GLU A 60 17.82 6.11 -4.36
CA GLU A 60 18.66 6.73 -3.33
C GLU A 60 18.37 6.08 -1.98
N PHE A 61 19.38 5.99 -1.11
CA PHE A 61 19.21 5.65 0.32
C PHE A 61 19.89 6.73 1.15
N LYS A 62 19.17 7.38 2.07
CA LYS A 62 19.75 8.41 2.96
C LYS A 62 20.21 7.82 4.28
N HIS A 63 21.23 8.43 4.90
CA HIS A 63 21.74 8.02 6.21
C HIS A 63 20.82 8.53 7.34
N GLY A 64 20.67 7.75 8.43
CA GLY A 64 19.86 8.08 9.61
C GLY A 64 18.35 7.83 9.50
N SER A 65 17.86 7.41 8.33
CA SER A 65 16.49 6.90 8.10
C SER A 65 16.52 5.98 6.86
N LEU A 66 15.65 4.97 6.74
CA LEU A 66 15.49 4.30 5.44
C LEU A 66 14.54 5.15 4.59
N LEU A 67 15.01 6.32 4.16
CA LEU A 67 14.34 7.12 3.15
C LEU A 67 14.91 6.73 1.78
N THR A 68 14.03 6.21 0.93
CA THR A 68 14.35 5.94 -0.47
C THR A 68 13.39 6.67 -1.39
N TYR A 69 13.91 7.19 -2.49
CA TYR A 69 13.10 7.65 -3.61
C TYR A 69 12.89 6.47 -4.56
N PHE A 70 11.69 6.32 -5.10
CA PHE A 70 11.38 5.23 -6.02
C PHE A 70 10.53 5.69 -7.20
N ASP A 71 10.71 5.00 -8.32
CA ASP A 71 9.85 5.11 -9.49
C ASP A 71 9.08 3.80 -9.70
N ILE A 72 7.79 3.92 -10.05
CA ILE A 72 7.01 2.80 -10.59
C ILE A 72 7.27 2.77 -12.10
N ALA A 73 8.21 1.92 -12.52
CA ALA A 73 8.49 1.74 -13.94
C ALA A 73 7.44 0.82 -14.58
N MET A 74 6.91 1.22 -15.73
CA MET A 74 6.07 0.38 -16.61
C MET A 74 6.47 0.62 -18.06
N GLN A 75 7.07 -0.36 -18.74
CA GLN A 75 7.46 -0.24 -20.16
C GLN A 75 6.70 -1.23 -21.06
N GLY A 76 6.10 -0.73 -22.13
CA GLY A 76 5.53 -1.54 -23.22
C GLY A 76 4.03 -1.79 -23.16
N VAL A 77 3.22 -0.82 -22.73
CA VAL A 77 1.78 -0.81 -23.06
C VAL A 77 1.68 -0.47 -24.54
N GLN A 78 1.33 -1.45 -25.38
CA GLN A 78 1.18 -1.25 -26.82
C GLN A 78 -0.03 -0.32 -27.05
N LEU A 79 0.22 0.88 -27.61
CA LEU A 79 -0.79 1.90 -27.97
C LEU A 79 -1.75 1.49 -29.11
N GLY A 80 -1.86 0.19 -29.41
CA GLY A 80 -2.70 -0.33 -30.47
C GLY A 80 -3.92 -1.02 -29.89
N LEU A 81 -4.96 -0.24 -29.56
CA LEU A 81 -6.40 -0.52 -29.49
C LEU A 81 -7.06 0.48 -28.52
N PRO A 82 -8.12 1.21 -28.91
CA PRO A 82 -8.62 2.37 -28.17
C PRO A 82 -9.57 2.02 -27.01
N LEU A 83 -9.29 0.98 -26.21
CA LEU A 83 -10.23 0.56 -25.15
C LEU A 83 -9.66 0.48 -23.73
N VAL A 84 -8.36 0.67 -23.47
CA VAL A 84 -7.88 0.78 -22.07
C VAL A 84 -6.63 1.66 -21.96
N SER A 85 -6.80 2.98 -21.99
CA SER A 85 -5.74 3.96 -21.70
C SER A 85 -5.56 4.24 -20.20
N THR A 86 -6.08 3.39 -19.31
CA THR A 86 -6.08 3.56 -17.84
C THR A 86 -4.98 2.77 -17.11
N PHE A 87 -3.89 2.37 -17.77
CA PHE A 87 -2.81 1.61 -17.11
C PHE A 87 -1.49 2.39 -17.09
N GLY A 88 -1.41 3.33 -16.15
CA GLY A 88 -0.21 4.10 -15.87
C GLY A 88 0.26 3.98 -14.41
N PRO A 89 1.53 4.32 -14.12
CA PRO A 89 2.08 4.41 -12.76
C PRO A 89 1.21 5.17 -11.76
N GLN A 90 0.53 6.23 -12.23
CA GLN A 90 -0.38 7.03 -11.42
C GLN A 90 -1.56 6.19 -10.88
N ASN A 91 -2.17 5.36 -11.72
CA ASN A 91 -3.31 4.54 -11.32
C ASN A 91 -2.91 3.44 -10.33
N ILE A 92 -1.70 2.89 -10.48
CA ILE A 92 -1.13 1.96 -9.48
C ILE A 92 -0.96 2.67 -8.13
N TRP A 93 -0.42 3.89 -8.14
CA TRP A 93 -0.25 4.66 -6.92
C TRP A 93 -1.60 5.03 -6.28
N ASP A 94 -2.57 5.48 -7.07
CA ASP A 94 -3.88 5.88 -6.57
C ASP A 94 -4.64 4.71 -5.94
N TYR A 95 -4.67 3.53 -6.59
CA TYR A 95 -5.24 2.34 -5.98
C TYR A 95 -4.50 1.88 -4.73
N THR A 96 -3.17 2.02 -4.69
CA THR A 96 -2.39 1.71 -3.47
C THR A 96 -2.83 2.62 -2.31
N LYS A 97 -2.93 3.92 -2.57
CA LYS A 97 -3.34 4.94 -1.60
C LYS A 97 -4.78 4.75 -1.12
N GLU A 98 -5.72 4.53 -2.04
CA GLU A 98 -7.13 4.28 -1.71
C GLU A 98 -7.31 3.00 -0.90
N THR A 99 -6.58 1.94 -1.24
CA THR A 99 -6.59 0.69 -0.47
C THR A 99 -6.08 0.90 0.94
N TYR A 100 -4.97 1.62 1.10
CA TYR A 100 -4.48 1.97 2.43
C TYR A 100 -5.52 2.80 3.21
N SER A 101 -6.19 3.76 2.58
CA SER A 101 -7.24 4.57 3.20
C SER A 101 -8.40 3.71 3.72
N LEU A 102 -8.90 2.79 2.88
CA LEU A 102 -9.90 1.80 3.25
C LEU A 102 -9.46 0.99 4.48
N LEU A 103 -8.29 0.36 4.41
CA LEU A 103 -7.79 -0.49 5.50
C LEU A 103 -7.61 0.30 6.79
N ARG A 104 -7.09 1.54 6.72
CA ARG A 104 -6.94 2.43 7.87
C ARG A 104 -8.29 2.77 8.50
N ILE A 105 -9.29 3.12 7.70
CA ILE A 105 -10.63 3.49 8.16
C ILE A 105 -11.31 2.30 8.84
N VAL A 106 -11.32 1.13 8.18
CA VAL A 106 -11.90 -0.10 8.69
C VAL A 106 -11.23 -0.53 10.00
N CYS A 107 -9.90 -0.59 10.03
CA CYS A 107 -9.17 -0.98 11.24
C CYS A 107 -9.38 0.03 12.38
N GLY A 108 -9.38 1.33 12.07
CA GLY A 108 -9.60 2.39 13.06
C GLY A 108 -11.02 2.40 13.64
N ALA A 109 -12.02 1.97 12.88
CA ALA A 109 -13.39 1.79 13.37
C ALA A 109 -13.49 0.61 14.35
N VAL A 110 -12.95 -0.54 13.95
CA VAL A 110 -12.91 -1.75 14.77
C VAL A 110 -12.19 -1.49 16.11
N GLN A 111 -11.12 -0.70 16.10
CA GLN A 111 -10.41 -0.24 17.32
C GLN A 111 -11.25 0.54 18.31
N LYS A 112 -12.26 1.24 17.81
CA LYS A 112 -13.17 2.03 18.64
C LYS A 112 -14.40 1.22 19.05
N GLY A 113 -14.45 -0.08 18.74
CA GLY A 113 -15.62 -0.92 18.94
C GLY A 113 -16.77 -0.59 17.98
N ILE A 114 -16.48 0.10 16.87
CA ILE A 114 -17.47 0.43 15.84
C ILE A 114 -17.39 -0.64 14.76
N GLU A 115 -18.46 -1.41 14.61
CA GLU A 115 -18.55 -2.44 13.59
C GLU A 115 -18.77 -1.82 12.19
N PRO A 116 -17.87 -2.05 11.23
CA PRO A 116 -18.07 -1.63 9.84
C PRO A 116 -19.12 -2.51 9.15
N LYS A 117 -20.07 -1.89 8.45
CA LYS A 117 -21.08 -2.57 7.63
C LYS A 117 -20.76 -2.43 6.15
N TYR A 118 -20.91 -3.51 5.41
CA TYR A 118 -20.57 -3.59 3.99
C TYR A 118 -21.81 -3.95 3.18
N GLU A 119 -22.12 -3.16 2.17
CA GLU A 119 -23.12 -3.45 1.16
C GLU A 119 -22.43 -3.57 -0.20
N PHE A 120 -22.43 -4.77 -0.76
CA PHE A 120 -21.83 -5.05 -2.06
C PHE A 120 -22.87 -4.91 -3.15
N ASN A 121 -22.58 -4.15 -4.20
CA ASN A 121 -23.42 -4.11 -5.37
C ASN A 121 -23.05 -5.24 -6.36
N ASN A 122 -23.85 -5.38 -7.43
CA ASN A 122 -23.64 -6.44 -8.44
C ASN A 122 -22.34 -6.30 -9.25
N GLU A 123 -21.70 -5.13 -9.21
CA GLU A 123 -20.46 -4.82 -9.94
C GLU A 123 -19.21 -5.06 -9.06
N GLY A 124 -19.41 -5.39 -7.78
CA GLY A 124 -18.36 -5.65 -6.81
C GLY A 124 -17.87 -4.41 -6.06
N ASP A 125 -18.46 -3.25 -6.33
CA ASP A 125 -18.24 -2.03 -5.53
C ASP A 125 -18.91 -2.19 -4.16
N VAL A 126 -18.41 -1.44 -3.19
CA VAL A 126 -18.76 -1.55 -1.79
C VAL A 126 -19.15 -0.19 -1.22
N ASP A 127 -20.36 -0.14 -0.67
CA ASP A 127 -20.76 0.90 0.26
C ASP A 127 -20.39 0.46 1.68
N LEU A 128 -19.43 1.16 2.29
CA LEU A 128 -18.95 0.95 3.65
C LEU A 128 -19.59 1.96 4.58
N THR A 129 -20.26 1.50 5.62
CA THR A 129 -20.82 2.34 6.67
C THR A 129 -20.09 2.11 8.00
N ILE A 130 -19.61 3.18 8.63
CA ILE A 130 -18.95 3.18 9.95
C ILE A 130 -19.62 4.25 10.81
N GLY A 131 -20.39 3.83 11.82
CA GLY A 131 -21.24 4.74 12.58
C GLY A 131 -22.20 5.48 11.62
N ASP A 132 -22.13 6.81 11.61
CA ASP A 132 -22.94 7.67 10.74
C ASP A 132 -22.22 8.08 9.43
N THR A 133 -21.02 7.56 9.17
CA THR A 133 -20.23 7.91 7.98
C THR A 133 -20.34 6.84 6.91
N HIS A 134 -20.61 7.27 5.68
CA HIS A 134 -20.69 6.42 4.50
C HIS A 134 -19.48 6.66 3.58
N TYR A 135 -18.90 5.59 3.09
CA TYR A 135 -17.80 5.59 2.12
C TYR A 135 -18.18 4.68 0.96
N HIS A 136 -17.76 5.04 -0.25
CA HIS A 136 -17.93 4.23 -1.43
C HIS A 136 -16.56 3.84 -1.98
N TYR A 137 -16.36 2.54 -2.24
CA TYR A 137 -15.12 2.00 -2.78
C TYR A 137 -15.38 1.13 -3.99
N HIS A 138 -14.60 1.34 -5.04
CA HIS A 138 -14.67 0.50 -6.23
C HIS A 138 -14.11 -0.91 -5.98
N ALA A 139 -14.60 -1.88 -6.74
CA ALA A 139 -14.23 -3.29 -6.61
C ALA A 139 -12.71 -3.55 -6.57
N PRO A 140 -11.87 -2.88 -7.40
CA PRO A 140 -10.42 -3.06 -7.35
C PRO A 140 -9.82 -2.73 -5.97
N VAL A 141 -10.28 -1.67 -5.31
CA VAL A 141 -9.76 -1.24 -3.99
C VAL A 141 -10.02 -2.32 -2.94
N ILE A 142 -11.21 -2.93 -2.96
CA ILE A 142 -11.58 -4.01 -2.05
C ILE A 142 -10.75 -5.27 -2.32
N GLN A 143 -10.58 -5.64 -3.59
CA GLN A 143 -9.82 -6.81 -3.99
C GLN A 143 -8.33 -6.67 -3.64
N ILE A 144 -7.74 -5.50 -3.89
CA ILE A 144 -6.36 -5.20 -3.48
C ILE A 144 -6.27 -5.24 -1.96
N GLY A 145 -7.23 -4.65 -1.24
CA GLY A 145 -7.29 -4.70 0.23
C GLY A 145 -7.26 -6.13 0.77
N LYS A 146 -8.10 -7.02 0.22
CA LYS A 146 -8.12 -8.44 0.59
C LYS A 146 -6.80 -9.14 0.30
N MET A 147 -6.21 -8.91 -0.88
CA MET A 147 -4.95 -9.57 -1.26
C MET A 147 -3.76 -9.03 -0.47
N ALA A 148 -3.68 -7.72 -0.24
CA ALA A 148 -2.52 -7.04 0.33
C ALA A 148 -2.58 -6.89 1.86
N LEU A 149 -3.68 -7.29 2.50
CA LEU A 149 -3.91 -7.14 3.93
C LEU A 149 -2.72 -7.61 4.76
N SER A 150 -2.21 -8.82 4.49
CA SER A 150 -1.09 -9.37 5.25
C SER A 150 0.18 -8.54 5.12
N ASN A 151 0.44 -7.91 3.97
CA ASN A 151 1.64 -7.08 3.80
C ASN A 151 1.51 -5.72 4.48
N TYR A 152 0.30 -5.17 4.55
CA TYR A 152 0.05 -4.00 5.39
C TYR A 152 0.22 -4.35 6.88
N GLN A 153 -0.20 -5.56 7.28
CA GLN A 153 0.05 -6.09 8.64
C GLN A 153 1.55 -6.25 8.90
N ASP A 154 2.29 -6.85 7.97
CA ASP A 154 3.74 -7.04 8.08
C ASP A 154 4.46 -5.69 8.25
N LEU A 155 4.12 -4.69 7.42
CA LEU A 155 4.65 -3.34 7.60
C LEU A 155 4.27 -2.74 8.95
N ALA A 156 3.03 -2.91 9.38
CA ALA A 156 2.61 -2.42 10.69
C ALA A 156 3.43 -3.08 11.80
N HIS A 157 3.63 -4.40 11.77
CA HIS A 157 4.38 -5.17 12.77
C HIS A 157 5.84 -4.74 12.94
N LEU A 158 6.44 -4.10 11.93
CA LEU A 158 7.78 -3.54 12.07
C LEU A 158 7.81 -2.33 13.02
N LEU A 159 6.67 -1.66 13.23
CA LEU A 159 6.58 -0.48 14.06
C LEU A 159 6.62 -0.84 15.55
N ASP A 160 7.47 -0.13 16.29
CA ASP A 160 7.59 -0.16 17.75
C ASP A 160 7.68 1.30 18.20
N PRO A 161 6.75 1.82 19.02
CA PRO A 161 6.74 3.22 19.46
C PRO A 161 8.06 3.71 20.05
N LYS A 162 8.88 2.82 20.60
CA LYS A 162 10.16 3.15 21.22
C LYS A 162 11.34 3.11 20.24
N LYS A 163 11.18 2.43 19.09
CA LYS A 163 12.28 2.10 18.16
C LYS A 163 12.01 2.52 16.72
N LEU A 164 10.84 2.18 16.17
CA LEU A 164 10.41 2.45 14.81
C LEU A 164 9.00 3.05 14.82
N ASN A 165 8.89 4.34 14.61
CA ASN A 165 7.63 5.07 14.85
C ASN A 165 6.92 5.51 13.57
N GLU A 166 7.58 5.43 12.41
CA GLU A 166 7.00 5.80 11.13
C GLU A 166 7.41 4.83 10.02
N ILE A 167 6.41 4.37 9.25
CA ILE A 167 6.58 3.88 7.89
C ILE A 167 5.61 4.64 7.02
N SER A 168 6.09 5.25 5.93
CA SER A 168 5.27 6.12 5.10
C SER A 168 5.68 6.10 3.64
N ALA A 169 4.75 6.45 2.76
CA ALA A 169 5.00 6.55 1.33
C ALA A 169 4.20 7.71 0.71
N GLY A 170 4.74 8.35 -0.31
CA GLY A 170 4.09 9.50 -0.96
C GLY A 170 4.85 10.05 -2.15
N PRO A 171 4.29 11.07 -2.83
CA PRO A 171 5.03 11.83 -3.84
C PRO A 171 6.27 12.47 -3.23
N ARG A 172 7.36 12.56 -4.00
CA ARG A 172 8.67 13.06 -3.54
C ARG A 172 8.58 14.47 -2.95
N ASN A 173 7.79 15.35 -3.56
CA ASN A 173 7.71 16.78 -3.25
C ASN A 173 6.45 17.17 -2.46
N GLN A 174 5.73 16.20 -1.91
CA GLN A 174 4.53 16.44 -1.11
C GLN A 174 4.68 15.77 0.26
N GLU A 175 3.75 16.08 1.17
CA GLU A 175 3.57 15.30 2.38
C GLU A 175 3.24 13.83 2.04
N ASN A 176 3.55 12.91 2.96
CA ASN A 176 3.32 11.51 2.68
C ASN A 176 1.80 11.29 2.58
N GLN A 177 1.36 10.38 1.71
CA GLN A 177 -0.06 10.10 1.52
C GLN A 177 -0.46 8.80 2.23
N ILE A 178 0.53 7.95 2.51
CA ILE A 178 0.38 6.70 3.26
C ILE A 178 1.23 6.84 4.53
N TYR A 179 0.61 6.59 5.70
CA TYR A 179 1.26 6.62 7.01
C TYR A 179 0.88 5.39 7.83
N ILE A 180 1.72 4.37 7.84
CA ILE A 180 1.47 3.19 8.66
C ILE A 180 1.86 3.53 10.10
N LEU A 181 0.92 3.36 11.02
CA LEU A 181 1.07 3.72 12.44
C LEU A 181 0.99 2.47 13.30
N VAL A 182 1.75 2.45 14.41
CA VAL A 182 1.78 1.33 15.39
C VAL A 182 0.36 0.91 15.79
N LYS A 183 -0.55 1.88 15.94
CA LYS A 183 -1.93 1.61 16.38
C LYS A 183 -2.70 0.68 15.42
N MET A 184 -2.33 0.53 14.15
CA MET A 184 -2.97 -0.44 13.24
C MET A 184 -2.74 -1.91 13.66
N ILE A 185 -1.71 -2.20 14.46
CA ILE A 185 -1.21 -3.56 14.76
C ILE A 185 -2.14 -4.39 15.66
N ASP A 186 -2.67 -3.82 16.76
CA ASP A 186 -3.22 -4.64 17.85
C ASP A 186 -4.51 -5.42 17.53
N GLN A 187 -5.14 -5.22 16.37
CA GLN A 187 -6.47 -5.80 16.08
C GLN A 187 -6.66 -6.39 14.68
N LEU A 188 -5.66 -6.26 13.81
CA LEU A 188 -5.67 -6.89 12.49
C LEU A 188 -5.67 -8.43 12.55
N LEU A 189 -5.24 -9.00 13.67
CA LEU A 189 -5.30 -10.45 13.96
C LEU A 189 -6.70 -10.94 14.37
N THR A 190 -7.65 -10.04 14.66
CA THR A 190 -8.98 -10.42 15.20
C THR A 190 -10.08 -10.42 14.14
N TYR A 191 -9.97 -9.61 13.09
CA TYR A 191 -11.01 -9.46 12.07
C TYR A 191 -10.48 -9.83 10.68
N GLN A 192 -10.64 -11.10 10.31
CA GLN A 192 -10.59 -11.51 8.91
C GLN A 192 -11.81 -10.89 8.22
N LEU A 193 -11.59 -10.01 7.25
CA LEU A 193 -12.63 -9.50 6.35
C LEU A 193 -13.30 -10.70 5.69
N LYS A 194 -14.48 -11.11 6.19
CA LYS A 194 -15.27 -12.20 5.62
C LYS A 194 -15.80 -11.83 4.23
#